data_AF-A0A962YYS5-F1
#
_entry.id   AF-A0A962YYS5-F1
#
_cell.length_a   1.000
_cell.length_b   1.000
_cell.length_c   1.000
_cell.angle_alpha   90.00
_cell.angle_beta   90.00
_cell.angle_gamma   90.00
#
_symmetry.space_group_name_H-M   'P 1'
#
loop_
_entity.id
_entity.type
_entity.pdbx_description
1 polymer ?
#
loop_
_entity_poly.entity_id
_entity_poly.type
_entity_poly.pdbx_seq_one_letter_code
_entity_poly.pdbx_strand_id
1 'polypeptide(L)'
;REVKESQQGDQQHYLLTTSFAFDGLSRATGKTIDPSAIAIKTTKSLNAAGLPVEVVDPNGNISWHFYDIKGQLCITVDAQGLIIQKTHDAMGSITQQREYKTAFDFKTNPITLKTTLAEIQALIKPMQLPIDQLAYFFYDGIGRVRFTANQRGAVIGFQYNLNGQQHCKMEYATLIDVATLQSTTTAKLTSLMETKTSDDDRMSYKVYDAAGRLAFTIEPVGLSGSFSYDDRGLLVAVSQYAVTQTIYDKKARKIQTIGYADLISDAKTIANLPADQIAEKLTKNPSLDRVNYFVYDAADRLIYSVDPEYAVFQYDHDANGNVTQSVEFAKSIAAPTSYSALVTLLKALVPNVANGDRIIKTSYDHANRKVKVTDALGYVDHYYYDALSHITSHQDRALATWSQGYDTAGRLTSKTAPKTNVTSVTQTGAMLQSSESLLATQTAYTLDAQGNQTQITYAKGTADQRTIQFQFNPHNKPTLITQAAVPVDDPTKPASFAALPVTVAPVSIQMVRDPLNNVLVTIDELGQPLFFVYDAANNKRFQVTANRAVTEWQYNAFNQAIK
;
A
#
# COMPACT_ATOMS: atom_id res chain seq x y z
N ARG A 1 27.97 18.94 21.08
CA ARG A 1 28.41 20.36 21.09
C ARG A 1 27.23 21.18 21.58
N GLU A 2 27.48 22.08 22.54
CA GLU A 2 26.50 22.76 23.40
C GLU A 2 25.37 23.52 22.68
N VAL A 3 24.24 23.54 23.37
CA VAL A 3 22.94 24.13 23.02
C VAL A 3 22.87 25.54 23.61
N LYS A 4 22.38 26.51 22.82
CA LYS A 4 21.85 27.76 23.36
C LYS A 4 20.38 27.55 23.69
N GLU A 5 20.03 27.68 24.97
CA GLU A 5 18.64 27.78 25.42
C GLU A 5 18.03 29.12 24.97
N SER A 6 16.78 29.09 24.53
CA SER A 6 15.90 30.25 24.54
C SER A 6 14.60 29.85 25.20
N GLN A 7 14.32 30.40 26.39
CA GLN A 7 13.04 30.29 27.06
C GLN A 7 12.01 31.22 26.40
N GLN A 8 10.88 30.65 25.97
CA GLN A 8 9.56 31.30 26.09
C GLN A 8 8.43 30.30 25.75
N GLY A 9 7.56 30.04 26.73
CA GLY A 9 6.16 29.62 26.51
C GLY A 9 5.89 28.15 26.16
N ASP A 10 5.93 27.29 27.18
CA ASP A 10 5.07 26.10 27.34
C ASP A 10 4.84 25.16 26.14
N GLN A 11 5.92 24.83 25.40
CA GLN A 11 5.99 23.58 24.64
C GLN A 11 7.30 22.88 25.00
N GLN A 12 7.22 21.68 25.59
CA GLN A 12 8.42 20.87 25.81
C GLN A 12 9.12 20.64 24.46
N HIS A 13 10.30 21.21 24.31
CA HIS A 13 11.16 20.99 23.16
C HIS A 13 11.73 19.58 23.24
N TYR A 14 11.12 18.63 22.54
CA TYR A 14 11.70 17.30 22.35
C TYR A 14 12.82 17.41 21.31
N LEU A 15 14.04 17.74 21.75
CA LEU A 15 15.23 17.59 20.92
C LEU A 15 15.53 16.10 20.78
N LEU A 16 15.13 15.52 19.64
CA LEU A 16 15.43 14.12 19.32
C LEU A 16 16.94 13.96 19.12
N THR A 17 17.63 13.39 20.10
CA THR A 17 19.05 13.05 19.98
C THR A 17 19.20 11.61 19.48
N THR A 18 20.29 11.30 18.78
CA THR A 18 20.59 9.92 18.38
C THR A 18 22.00 9.58 18.79
N SER A 19 22.18 8.48 19.53
CA SER A 19 23.49 7.95 19.89
C SER A 19 23.76 6.65 19.15
N PHE A 20 25.02 6.44 18.76
CA PHE A 20 25.48 5.20 18.12
C PHE A 20 26.42 4.45 19.06
N ALA A 21 26.24 3.13 19.14
CA ALA A 21 27.20 2.23 19.76
C ALA A 21 28.12 1.65 18.66
N PHE A 22 29.40 1.45 19.00
CA PHE A 22 30.41 0.91 18.09
C PHE A 22 31.13 -0.27 18.74
N ASP A 23 31.62 -1.20 17.93
CA ASP A 23 32.53 -2.25 18.39
C ASP A 23 33.98 -1.77 18.49
N GLY A 24 34.89 -2.65 18.93
CA GLY A 24 36.33 -2.35 19.03
C GLY A 24 37.03 -2.05 17.70
N LEU A 25 36.34 -2.21 16.56
CA LEU A 25 36.81 -1.85 15.22
C LEU A 25 36.12 -0.58 14.70
N SER A 26 35.44 0.18 15.58
CA SER A 26 34.69 1.39 15.24
C SER A 26 33.57 1.17 14.21
N ARG A 27 33.01 -0.04 14.14
CA ARG A 27 31.85 -0.34 13.31
C ARG A 27 30.59 -0.15 14.15
N ALA A 28 29.58 0.54 13.62
CA ALA A 28 28.35 0.80 14.36
C ALA A 28 27.61 -0.52 14.66
N THR A 29 27.33 -0.80 15.93
CA THR A 29 26.62 -2.00 16.43
C THR A 29 25.30 -1.67 17.11
N GLY A 30 24.98 -0.39 17.30
CA GLY A 30 23.68 0.00 17.83
C GLY A 30 23.33 1.44 17.53
N LYS A 31 22.03 1.71 17.56
CA LYS A 31 21.44 3.03 17.43
C LYS A 31 20.41 3.19 18.53
N THR A 32 20.50 4.27 19.30
CA THR A 32 19.47 4.67 20.25
C THR A 32 18.94 6.03 19.86
N ILE A 33 17.65 6.09 19.57
CA ILE A 33 16.93 7.33 19.28
C ILE A 33 16.33 7.83 20.58
N ASP A 34 16.53 9.11 20.85
CA ASP A 34 16.12 9.84 22.03
C ASP A 34 16.51 9.14 23.35
N PRO A 35 17.82 8.93 23.61
CA PRO A 35 18.29 8.14 24.76
C PRO A 35 17.84 8.67 26.13
N SER A 36 17.49 9.96 26.21
CA SER A 36 17.07 10.63 27.45
C SER A 36 15.56 10.58 27.70
N ALA A 37 14.77 10.08 26.73
CA ALA A 37 13.32 9.92 26.90
C ALA A 37 12.83 8.56 26.38
N ILE A 38 12.45 8.43 25.11
CA ILE A 38 11.82 7.19 24.60
C ILE A 38 12.83 6.05 24.46
N ALA A 39 14.09 6.36 24.20
CA ALA A 39 15.21 5.41 24.15
C ALA A 39 14.98 4.20 23.21
N ILE A 40 14.41 4.43 22.02
CA ILE A 40 14.23 3.40 21.00
C ILE A 40 15.60 2.86 20.60
N LYS A 41 15.85 1.59 20.89
CA LYS A 41 17.17 0.98 20.75
C LYS A 41 17.14 -0.16 19.74
N THR A 42 17.95 -0.05 18.68
CA THR A 42 18.24 -1.15 17.77
C THR A 42 19.69 -1.56 17.96
N THR A 43 19.95 -2.85 18.14
CA THR A 43 21.33 -3.39 18.22
C THR A 43 21.56 -4.43 17.14
N LYS A 44 22.82 -4.61 16.76
CA LYS A 44 23.23 -5.64 15.82
C LYS A 44 24.58 -6.22 16.19
N SER A 45 24.71 -7.53 16.05
CA SER A 45 25.98 -8.23 16.14
C SER A 45 26.52 -8.42 14.72
N LEU A 46 27.82 -8.15 14.53
CA LEU A 46 28.47 -8.19 13.21
C LEU A 46 29.40 -9.40 13.09
N ASN A 47 29.50 -9.98 11.90
CA ASN A 47 30.53 -10.96 11.60
C ASN A 47 31.90 -10.30 11.34
N ALA A 48 32.92 -11.11 11.03
CA ALA A 48 34.26 -10.62 10.70
C ALA A 48 34.27 -9.65 9.51
N ALA A 49 33.40 -9.85 8.52
CA ALA A 49 33.24 -8.97 7.36
C ALA A 49 32.43 -7.68 7.66
N GLY A 50 31.95 -7.48 8.89
CA GLY A 50 31.17 -6.31 9.28
C GLY A 50 29.71 -6.36 8.87
N LEU A 51 29.22 -7.52 8.43
CA LEU A 51 27.82 -7.73 8.05
C LEU A 51 26.99 -8.14 9.29
N PRO A 52 25.74 -7.65 9.43
CA PRO A 52 24.92 -7.91 10.61
C PRO A 52 24.36 -9.33 10.59
N VAL A 53 24.73 -10.16 11.57
CA VAL A 53 24.26 -11.56 11.70
C VAL A 53 23.11 -11.73 12.69
N GLU A 54 22.96 -10.78 13.61
CA GLU A 54 21.86 -10.69 14.57
C GLU A 54 21.44 -9.23 14.58
N VAL A 55 20.14 -8.97 14.48
CA VAL A 55 19.55 -7.64 14.58
C VAL A 55 18.44 -7.71 15.61
N VAL A 56 18.56 -6.90 16.66
CA VAL A 56 17.54 -6.75 17.70
C VAL A 56 16.80 -5.45 17.42
N ASP A 57 15.51 -5.57 17.13
CA ASP A 57 14.63 -4.42 16.95
C ASP A 57 14.37 -3.72 18.29
N PRO A 58 13.73 -2.53 18.29
CA PRO A 58 13.41 -1.83 19.52
C PRO A 58 12.49 -2.57 20.51
N ASN A 59 11.71 -3.53 20.03
CA ASN A 59 10.85 -4.37 20.86
C ASN A 59 11.60 -5.58 21.45
N GLY A 60 12.90 -5.71 21.18
CA GLY A 60 13.70 -6.85 21.60
C GLY A 60 13.54 -8.09 20.71
N ASN A 61 12.83 -7.98 19.58
CA ASN A 61 12.69 -9.07 18.63
C ASN A 61 14.01 -9.26 17.88
N ILE A 62 14.45 -10.51 17.78
CA ILE A 62 15.73 -10.85 17.15
C ILE A 62 15.48 -11.38 15.74
N SER A 63 16.15 -10.79 14.75
CA SER A 63 16.25 -11.32 13.38
C SER A 63 17.67 -11.78 13.10
N TRP A 64 17.81 -12.98 12.54
CA TRP A 64 19.07 -13.61 12.21
C TRP A 64 19.32 -13.55 10.71
N HIS A 65 20.56 -13.24 10.33
CA HIS A 65 20.99 -13.14 8.94
C HIS A 65 22.20 -14.03 8.68
N PHE A 66 22.13 -14.78 7.59
CA PHE A 66 23.20 -15.68 7.18
C PHE A 66 23.66 -15.31 5.77
N TYR A 67 24.98 -15.23 5.61
CA TYR A 67 25.64 -14.78 4.40
C TYR A 67 26.48 -15.89 3.79
N ASP A 68 26.63 -15.87 2.48
CA ASP A 68 27.63 -16.70 1.81
C ASP A 68 29.06 -16.16 2.00
N ILE A 69 30.03 -16.87 1.43
CA ILE A 69 31.45 -16.49 1.48
C ILE A 69 31.76 -15.16 0.75
N LYS A 70 30.85 -14.69 -0.12
CA LYS A 70 30.97 -13.40 -0.83
C LYS A 70 30.29 -12.26 -0.07
N GLY A 71 29.64 -12.54 1.07
CA GLY A 71 28.91 -11.57 1.87
C GLY A 71 27.50 -11.27 1.38
N GLN A 72 26.91 -12.14 0.55
CA GLN A 72 25.55 -12.00 0.04
C GLN A 72 24.53 -12.63 1.01
N LEU A 73 23.41 -11.96 1.27
CA LEU A 73 22.42 -12.40 2.27
C LEU A 73 21.59 -13.58 1.77
N CYS A 74 21.87 -14.78 2.26
CA CYS A 74 21.24 -16.02 1.81
C CYS A 74 20.01 -16.42 2.63
N ILE A 75 20.02 -16.27 3.95
CA ILE A 75 18.88 -16.66 4.79
C ILE A 75 18.62 -15.56 5.81
N THR A 76 17.34 -15.25 6.01
CA THR A 76 16.85 -14.44 7.12
C THR A 76 15.85 -15.27 7.92
N VAL A 77 15.99 -15.26 9.24
CA VAL A 77 15.01 -15.84 10.17
C VAL A 77 14.58 -14.74 11.12
N ASP A 78 13.31 -14.35 11.09
CA ASP A 78 12.80 -13.31 12.00
C ASP A 78 12.53 -13.86 13.42
N ALA A 79 12.00 -13.03 14.31
CA ALA A 79 11.69 -13.43 15.68
C ALA A 79 10.48 -14.36 15.83
N GLN A 80 9.62 -14.48 14.82
CA GLN A 80 8.49 -15.42 14.81
C GLN A 80 8.84 -16.74 14.11
N GLY A 81 10.05 -16.85 13.55
CA GLY A 81 10.54 -18.01 12.83
C GLY A 81 10.19 -18.00 11.35
N LEU A 82 9.71 -16.90 10.75
CA LEU A 82 9.57 -16.80 9.30
C LEU A 82 10.96 -16.88 8.68
N ILE A 83 11.11 -17.78 7.71
CA ILE A 83 12.37 -17.97 6.99
C ILE A 83 12.23 -17.42 5.58
N ILE A 84 13.10 -16.50 5.21
CA ILE A 84 13.30 -16.06 3.83
C ILE A 84 14.67 -16.55 3.37
N GLN A 85 14.69 -17.41 2.36
CA GLN A 85 15.91 -17.89 1.72
C GLN A 85 16.05 -17.28 0.32
N LYS A 86 17.25 -16.81 -0.01
CA LYS A 86 17.62 -16.21 -1.29
C LYS A 86 18.76 -16.97 -1.92
N THR A 87 18.65 -17.25 -3.21
CA THR A 87 19.76 -17.73 -4.03
C THR A 87 20.24 -16.60 -4.92
N HIS A 88 21.54 -16.52 -5.15
CA HIS A 88 22.15 -15.51 -6.01
C HIS A 88 22.84 -16.14 -7.21
N ASP A 89 22.96 -15.36 -8.28
CA ASP A 89 23.85 -15.71 -9.38
C ASP A 89 25.32 -15.33 -9.09
N ALA A 90 26.20 -15.56 -10.07
CA ALA A 90 27.61 -15.21 -9.94
C ALA A 90 27.87 -13.70 -9.76
N MET A 91 26.95 -12.84 -10.23
CA MET A 91 27.01 -11.38 -10.13
C MET A 91 26.42 -10.86 -8.81
N GLY A 92 25.78 -11.72 -8.01
CA GLY A 92 25.17 -11.37 -6.74
C GLY A 92 23.72 -10.89 -6.83
N SER A 93 23.09 -11.03 -8.00
CA SER A 93 21.67 -10.74 -8.17
C SER A 93 20.84 -11.92 -7.64
N ILE A 94 19.73 -11.64 -6.95
CA ILE A 94 18.85 -12.66 -6.37
C ILE A 94 18.13 -13.39 -7.51
N THR A 95 18.31 -14.70 -7.69
CA THR A 95 17.65 -15.50 -8.74
C THR A 95 16.42 -16.24 -8.24
N GLN A 96 16.39 -16.60 -6.96
CA GLN A 96 15.22 -17.17 -6.30
C GLN A 96 15.06 -16.58 -4.91
N GLN A 97 13.81 -16.38 -4.51
CA GLN A 97 13.44 -16.06 -3.14
C GLN A 97 12.37 -17.04 -2.68
N ARG A 98 12.66 -17.77 -1.60
CA ARG A 98 11.76 -18.72 -0.94
C ARG A 98 11.32 -18.13 0.38
N GLU A 99 10.04 -18.22 0.65
CA GLU A 99 9.48 -17.89 1.95
C GLU A 99 8.79 -19.13 2.51
N TYR A 100 9.29 -19.61 3.65
CA TYR A 100 8.75 -20.77 4.34
C TYR A 100 7.69 -20.33 5.35
N LYS A 101 6.49 -20.86 5.24
CA LYS A 101 5.37 -20.54 6.13
C LYS A 101 5.38 -21.34 7.43
N THR A 102 6.08 -22.46 7.46
CA THR A 102 6.31 -23.18 8.72
C THR A 102 7.34 -22.40 9.53
N ALA A 103 6.92 -21.85 10.66
CA ALA A 103 7.81 -21.15 11.58
C ALA A 103 8.97 -22.04 12.05
N PHE A 104 10.17 -21.45 12.11
CA PHE A 104 11.36 -22.06 12.66
C PHE A 104 11.20 -22.32 14.15
N ASP A 105 11.53 -23.54 14.59
CA ASP A 105 11.41 -23.93 15.99
C ASP A 105 12.68 -23.59 16.76
N PHE A 106 12.71 -22.38 17.32
CA PHE A 106 13.81 -21.91 18.16
C PHE A 106 14.01 -22.73 19.44
N LYS A 107 12.98 -23.45 19.93
CA LYS A 107 13.09 -24.21 21.19
C LYS A 107 13.93 -25.45 21.01
N THR A 108 13.72 -26.16 19.90
CA THR A 108 14.50 -27.35 19.56
C THR A 108 15.81 -27.01 18.88
N ASN A 109 15.86 -25.90 18.14
CA ASN A 109 17.00 -25.50 17.32
C ASN A 109 17.41 -24.04 17.59
N PRO A 110 18.10 -23.74 18.71
CA PRO A 110 18.50 -22.37 19.01
C PRO A 110 19.53 -21.85 17.99
N ILE A 111 19.31 -20.64 17.49
CA ILE A 111 20.30 -19.91 16.67
C ILE A 111 21.23 -19.14 17.61
N THR A 112 22.53 -19.19 17.36
CA THR A 112 23.55 -18.44 18.09
C THR A 112 24.45 -17.68 17.12
N LEU A 113 25.28 -16.77 17.64
CA LEU A 113 26.29 -16.04 16.83
C LEU A 113 27.31 -16.95 16.13
N LYS A 114 27.41 -18.23 16.53
CA LYS A 114 28.30 -19.22 15.89
C LYS A 114 27.59 -20.05 14.82
N THR A 115 26.27 -20.01 14.75
CA THR A 115 25.49 -20.79 13.78
C THR A 115 25.87 -20.36 12.36
N THR A 116 26.31 -21.33 11.57
CA THR A 116 26.76 -21.13 10.20
C THR A 116 25.61 -21.22 9.20
N LEU A 117 25.82 -20.70 7.99
CA LEU A 117 24.86 -20.83 6.89
C LEU A 117 24.52 -22.30 6.58
N ALA A 118 25.51 -23.20 6.65
CA ALA A 118 25.31 -24.63 6.37
C ALA A 118 24.45 -25.31 7.45
N GLU A 119 24.67 -24.98 8.72
CA GLU A 119 23.88 -25.50 9.84
C GLU A 119 22.42 -25.04 9.76
N ILE A 120 22.16 -23.74 9.60
CA ILE A 120 20.78 -23.27 9.49
C ILE A 120 20.08 -23.87 8.28
N GLN A 121 20.78 -24.02 7.16
CA GLN A 121 20.19 -24.60 5.95
C GLN A 121 19.83 -26.07 6.11
N ALA A 122 20.54 -26.83 6.94
CA ALA A 122 20.20 -28.22 7.26
C ALA A 122 18.97 -28.33 8.19
N LEU A 123 18.66 -27.28 8.96
CA LEU A 123 17.54 -27.23 9.89
C LEU A 123 16.24 -26.73 9.27
N ILE A 124 16.33 -26.01 8.14
CA ILE A 124 15.15 -25.58 7.37
C ILE A 124 14.47 -26.81 6.78
N LYS A 125 13.19 -26.97 7.10
CA LYS A 125 12.37 -28.08 6.58
C LYS A 125 12.25 -27.98 5.05
N PRO A 126 12.10 -29.12 4.34
CA PRO A 126 11.81 -29.12 2.92
C PRO A 126 10.60 -28.26 2.59
N MET A 127 10.67 -27.56 1.47
CA MET A 127 9.62 -26.65 1.03
C MET A 127 8.30 -27.40 0.77
N GLN A 128 7.20 -26.87 1.28
CA GLN A 128 5.84 -27.40 1.13
C GLN A 128 5.04 -26.53 0.17
N LEU A 129 4.93 -26.89 -1.10
CA LEU A 129 4.05 -26.19 -2.04
C LEU A 129 2.61 -26.72 -1.93
N PRO A 130 1.58 -25.86 -2.04
CA PRO A 130 1.61 -24.41 -2.32
C PRO A 130 1.67 -23.52 -1.06
N ILE A 131 1.94 -24.11 0.12
CA ILE A 131 1.93 -23.41 1.42
C ILE A 131 3.06 -22.37 1.46
N ASP A 132 4.27 -22.78 1.13
CA ASP A 132 5.45 -21.94 0.98
C ASP A 132 5.42 -21.18 -0.35
N GLN A 133 6.09 -20.03 -0.42
CA GLN A 133 6.13 -19.21 -1.63
C GLN A 133 7.51 -19.15 -2.25
N LEU A 134 7.54 -19.02 -3.57
CA LEU A 134 8.77 -19.00 -4.34
C LEU A 134 8.63 -18.02 -5.49
N ALA A 135 9.56 -17.08 -5.55
CA ALA A 135 9.70 -16.13 -6.63
C ALA A 135 11.02 -16.40 -7.37
N TYR A 136 10.98 -16.28 -8.69
CA TYR A 136 12.12 -16.36 -9.59
C TYR A 136 12.37 -14.99 -10.21
N PHE A 137 13.64 -14.64 -10.37
CA PHE A 137 14.05 -13.39 -11.01
C PHE A 137 15.07 -13.71 -12.10
N PHE A 138 14.85 -13.12 -13.27
CA PHE A 138 15.71 -13.28 -14.43
C PHE A 138 16.20 -11.90 -14.85
N TYR A 139 17.50 -11.76 -15.04
CA TYR A 139 18.14 -10.47 -15.33
C TYR A 139 18.62 -10.40 -16.78
N ASP A 140 18.61 -9.21 -17.35
CA ASP A 140 19.26 -8.94 -18.62
C ASP A 140 20.79 -8.88 -18.47
N GLY A 141 21.51 -8.70 -19.59
CA GLY A 141 22.98 -8.71 -19.61
C GLY A 141 23.65 -7.58 -18.82
N ILE A 142 22.90 -6.59 -18.32
CA ILE A 142 23.41 -5.49 -17.50
C ILE A 142 22.85 -5.51 -16.06
N GLY A 143 22.16 -6.58 -15.67
CA GLY A 143 21.70 -6.80 -14.30
C GLY A 143 20.34 -6.19 -13.96
N ARG A 144 19.53 -5.77 -14.94
CA ARG A 144 18.14 -5.32 -14.68
C ARG A 144 17.18 -6.49 -14.76
N VAL A 145 16.12 -6.48 -13.97
CA VAL A 145 15.11 -7.54 -13.97
C VAL A 145 14.38 -7.58 -15.31
N ARG A 146 14.58 -8.64 -16.10
CA ARG A 146 13.87 -8.90 -17.36
C ARG A 146 12.56 -9.65 -17.13
N PHE A 147 12.56 -10.62 -16.21
CA PHE A 147 11.35 -11.35 -15.81
C PHE A 147 11.29 -11.60 -14.31
N THR A 148 10.08 -11.65 -13.79
CA THR A 148 9.78 -12.25 -12.48
C THR A 148 8.76 -13.36 -12.68
N ALA A 149 8.86 -14.43 -11.92
CA ALA A 149 7.84 -15.48 -11.90
C ALA A 149 7.55 -15.96 -10.48
N ASN A 150 6.36 -16.51 -10.24
CA ASN A 150 5.98 -17.04 -8.92
C ASN A 150 5.87 -18.57 -8.89
N GLN A 151 5.50 -19.14 -7.75
CA GLN A 151 5.44 -20.60 -7.53
C GLN A 151 4.34 -21.30 -8.32
N ARG A 152 3.48 -20.55 -9.03
CA ARG A 152 2.45 -21.07 -9.94
C ARG A 152 2.83 -20.94 -11.40
N GLY A 153 4.01 -20.39 -11.70
CA GLY A 153 4.45 -20.24 -13.08
C GLY A 153 4.01 -18.97 -13.78
N ALA A 154 3.32 -18.05 -13.09
CA ALA A 154 2.93 -16.79 -13.72
C ALA A 154 4.13 -15.89 -13.89
N VAL A 155 4.30 -15.34 -15.09
CA VAL A 155 5.47 -14.54 -15.48
C VAL A 155 5.07 -13.10 -15.73
N ILE A 156 5.91 -12.17 -15.26
CA ILE A 156 5.84 -10.75 -15.60
C ILE A 156 7.17 -10.39 -16.27
N GLY A 157 7.10 -9.85 -17.48
CA GLY A 157 8.25 -9.36 -18.24
C GLY A 157 8.36 -7.84 -18.18
N PHE A 158 9.60 -7.35 -18.15
CA PHE A 158 9.93 -5.93 -18.18
C PHE A 158 10.89 -5.66 -19.35
N GLN A 159 10.61 -4.64 -20.14
CA GLN A 159 11.52 -4.16 -21.17
C GLN A 159 11.94 -2.73 -20.87
N TYR A 160 13.12 -2.37 -21.35
CA TYR A 160 13.76 -1.09 -21.06
C TYR A 160 14.22 -0.43 -22.35
N ASN A 161 14.12 0.90 -22.40
CA ASN A 161 14.70 1.68 -23.48
C ASN A 161 16.24 1.75 -23.37
N LEU A 162 16.88 2.38 -24.36
CA LEU A 162 18.33 2.57 -24.39
C LEU A 162 18.89 3.37 -23.20
N ASN A 163 18.07 4.23 -22.59
CA ASN A 163 18.44 5.04 -21.43
C ASN A 163 18.30 4.31 -20.08
N GLY A 164 17.96 3.02 -20.09
CA GLY A 164 17.83 2.27 -18.84
C GLY A 164 16.41 2.25 -18.25
N GLN A 165 15.47 3.00 -18.82
CA GLN A 165 14.15 3.24 -18.24
C GLN A 165 13.15 2.18 -18.70
N GLN A 166 12.32 1.67 -17.79
CA GLN A 166 11.29 0.69 -18.14
C GLN A 166 10.27 1.33 -19.09
N HIS A 167 10.12 0.76 -20.28
CA HIS A 167 9.20 1.28 -21.31
C HIS A 167 8.00 0.36 -21.56
N CYS A 168 8.08 -0.91 -21.13
CA CYS A 168 7.01 -1.89 -21.28
C CYS A 168 7.03 -2.85 -20.08
N LYS A 169 5.84 -3.12 -19.53
CA LYS A 169 5.54 -4.19 -18.58
C LYS A 169 4.55 -5.13 -19.26
N MET A 170 4.80 -6.43 -19.19
CA MET A 170 3.94 -7.45 -19.78
C MET A 170 3.64 -8.51 -18.73
N GLU A 171 2.37 -8.72 -18.43
CA GLU A 171 1.90 -9.75 -17.52
C GLU A 171 1.30 -10.87 -18.37
N TYR A 172 2.02 -11.98 -18.45
CA TYR A 172 1.67 -13.09 -19.35
C TYR A 172 0.49 -13.87 -18.78
N ALA A 173 -0.50 -14.12 -19.63
CA ALA A 173 -1.65 -14.96 -19.28
C ALA A 173 -1.26 -16.45 -19.20
N THR A 174 -0.32 -16.87 -20.05
CA THR A 174 0.15 -18.25 -20.09
C THR A 174 1.10 -18.56 -18.92
N LEU A 175 0.73 -19.55 -18.10
CA LEU A 175 1.60 -20.06 -17.04
C LEU A 175 2.73 -20.92 -17.61
N ILE A 176 3.89 -20.83 -16.99
CA ILE A 176 5.08 -21.61 -17.31
C ILE A 176 5.32 -22.66 -16.24
N ASP A 177 5.61 -23.89 -16.67
CA ASP A 177 5.95 -24.95 -15.75
C ASP A 177 7.12 -24.54 -14.84
N VAL A 178 6.95 -24.79 -13.53
CA VAL A 178 7.88 -24.31 -12.51
C VAL A 178 9.25 -24.99 -12.63
N ALA A 179 9.30 -26.26 -13.06
CA ALA A 179 10.58 -26.93 -13.30
C ALA A 179 11.35 -26.31 -14.48
N THR A 180 10.63 -25.79 -15.47
CA THR A 180 11.23 -24.99 -16.56
C THR A 180 11.82 -23.68 -16.02
N LEU A 181 11.12 -22.97 -15.13
CA LEU A 181 11.63 -21.74 -14.50
C LEU A 181 12.91 -21.97 -13.69
N GLN A 182 13.04 -23.14 -13.05
CA GLN A 182 14.22 -23.49 -12.24
C GLN A 182 15.49 -23.74 -13.05
N SER A 183 15.35 -24.19 -14.30
CA SER A 183 16.45 -24.71 -15.11
C SER A 183 16.76 -23.88 -16.35
N THR A 184 15.97 -22.84 -16.62
CA THR A 184 16.13 -21.97 -17.78
C THR A 184 17.07 -20.80 -17.53
N THR A 185 17.53 -20.18 -18.61
CA THR A 185 18.29 -18.92 -18.57
C THR A 185 17.39 -17.76 -19.01
N THR A 186 17.75 -16.51 -18.72
CA THR A 186 16.98 -15.36 -19.23
C THR A 186 16.80 -15.40 -20.74
N ALA A 187 17.85 -15.78 -21.50
CA ALA A 187 17.78 -15.87 -22.96
C ALA A 187 16.76 -16.92 -23.42
N LYS A 188 16.84 -18.13 -22.85
CA LYS A 188 15.88 -19.21 -23.16
C LYS A 188 14.45 -18.86 -22.74
N LEU A 189 14.26 -18.24 -21.57
CA LEU A 189 12.95 -17.78 -21.13
C LEU A 189 12.41 -16.67 -22.04
N THR A 190 13.28 -15.77 -22.52
CA THR A 190 12.88 -14.74 -23.51
C THR A 190 12.32 -15.39 -24.77
N SER A 191 13.07 -16.32 -25.38
CA SER A 191 12.61 -17.02 -26.58
C SER A 191 11.33 -17.84 -26.33
N LEU A 192 11.20 -18.46 -25.15
CA LEU A 192 9.98 -19.16 -24.78
C LEU A 192 8.78 -18.20 -24.70
N MET A 193 8.96 -17.05 -24.05
CA MET A 193 7.87 -16.09 -23.85
C MET A 193 7.43 -15.45 -25.16
N GLU A 194 8.36 -15.24 -26.11
CA GLU A 194 8.02 -14.80 -27.47
C GLU A 194 7.09 -15.77 -28.21
N THR A 195 7.13 -17.08 -27.89
CA THR A 195 6.20 -18.08 -28.48
C THR A 195 4.93 -18.32 -27.66
N LYS A 196 4.86 -17.76 -26.45
CA LYS A 196 3.75 -17.94 -25.50
C LYS A 196 2.88 -16.70 -25.35
N THR A 197 3.07 -15.73 -26.24
CA THR A 197 2.24 -14.53 -26.27
C THR A 197 0.79 -14.90 -26.54
N SER A 198 -0.11 -14.24 -25.83
CA SER A 198 -1.56 -14.40 -25.92
C SER A 198 -2.22 -13.05 -26.11
N ASP A 199 -3.40 -13.02 -26.74
CA ASP A 199 -4.24 -11.81 -26.78
C ASP A 199 -4.75 -11.40 -25.38
N ASP A 200 -4.68 -12.33 -24.41
CA ASP A 200 -4.96 -12.08 -22.99
C ASP A 200 -3.74 -11.51 -22.23
N ASP A 201 -2.56 -11.41 -22.86
CA ASP A 201 -1.40 -10.82 -22.21
C ASP A 201 -1.64 -9.33 -21.96
N ARG A 202 -1.41 -8.92 -20.71
CA ARG A 202 -1.63 -7.55 -20.31
C ARG A 202 -0.36 -6.75 -20.47
N MET A 203 -0.35 -5.79 -21.41
CA MET A 203 0.78 -4.90 -21.63
C MET A 203 0.49 -3.49 -21.12
N SER A 204 1.48 -2.85 -20.52
CA SER A 204 1.44 -1.41 -20.28
C SER A 204 2.74 -0.75 -20.66
N TYR A 205 2.66 0.49 -21.12
CA TYR A 205 3.80 1.22 -21.66
C TYR A 205 4.02 2.55 -20.97
N LYS A 206 5.29 2.92 -20.91
CA LYS A 206 5.77 4.22 -20.43
C LYS A 206 6.66 4.83 -21.51
N VAL A 207 6.28 6.01 -21.99
CA VAL A 207 7.06 6.75 -22.98
C VAL A 207 7.65 7.98 -22.32
N TYR A 208 8.94 8.18 -22.54
CA TYR A 208 9.70 9.29 -21.97
C TYR A 208 10.04 10.31 -23.05
N ASP A 209 10.06 11.59 -22.68
CA ASP A 209 10.55 12.64 -23.56
C ASP A 209 12.07 12.60 -23.74
N ALA A 210 12.61 13.48 -24.60
CA ALA A 210 14.05 13.58 -24.84
C ALA A 210 14.87 13.93 -23.59
N ALA A 211 14.24 14.49 -22.54
CA ALA A 211 14.87 14.77 -21.25
C ALA A 211 14.74 13.60 -20.24
N GLY A 212 14.17 12.48 -20.65
CA GLY A 212 13.98 11.29 -19.82
C GLY A 212 12.80 11.38 -18.84
N ARG A 213 11.89 12.35 -18.99
CA ARG A 213 10.72 12.51 -18.12
C ARG A 213 9.53 11.71 -18.67
N LEU A 214 8.71 11.13 -17.79
CA LEU A 214 7.54 10.35 -18.21
C LEU A 214 6.52 11.25 -18.91
N ALA A 215 6.36 11.09 -20.23
CA ALA A 215 5.51 11.90 -21.08
C ALA A 215 4.16 11.22 -21.35
N PHE A 216 4.13 9.91 -21.51
CA PHE A 216 2.90 9.14 -21.70
C PHE A 216 2.90 7.86 -20.88
N THR A 217 1.75 7.54 -20.33
CA THR A 217 1.43 6.21 -19.81
C THR A 217 0.31 5.63 -20.66
N ILE A 218 0.48 4.39 -21.11
CA ILE A 218 -0.51 3.67 -21.92
C ILE A 218 -0.87 2.40 -21.15
N GLU A 219 -2.08 2.33 -20.64
CA GLU A 219 -2.56 1.24 -19.78
C GLU A 219 -3.69 0.48 -20.48
N PRO A 220 -3.76 -0.85 -20.32
CA PRO A 220 -4.84 -1.64 -20.89
C PRO A 220 -6.17 -1.31 -20.19
N VAL A 221 -7.26 -1.41 -20.94
CA VAL A 221 -8.62 -1.10 -20.47
C VAL A 221 -9.49 -2.34 -20.53
N GLY A 222 -10.28 -2.51 -19.47
CA GLY A 222 -11.08 -3.71 -19.21
C GLY A 222 -12.41 -3.76 -19.95
N LEU A 223 -12.51 -3.09 -21.10
CA LEU A 223 -13.78 -2.95 -21.81
C LEU A 223 -14.25 -4.30 -22.35
N SER A 224 -15.47 -4.66 -21.98
CA SER A 224 -16.18 -5.81 -22.49
C SER A 224 -16.68 -5.54 -23.91
N GLY A 225 -16.28 -6.39 -24.87
CA GLY A 225 -16.89 -6.41 -26.20
C GLY A 225 -16.29 -5.45 -27.23
N SER A 226 -15.04 -5.03 -27.06
CA SER A 226 -14.28 -4.36 -28.12
C SER A 226 -13.98 -5.36 -29.22
N PHE A 227 -14.80 -5.37 -30.27
CA PHE A 227 -14.65 -6.27 -31.40
C PHE A 227 -14.37 -5.47 -32.68
N SER A 228 -13.49 -5.99 -33.53
CA SER A 228 -13.36 -5.59 -34.93
C SER A 228 -13.76 -6.74 -35.84
N TYR A 229 -13.80 -6.51 -37.14
CA TYR A 229 -13.95 -7.57 -38.13
C TYR A 229 -12.61 -7.80 -38.83
N ASP A 230 -12.17 -9.05 -38.98
CA ASP A 230 -11.02 -9.38 -39.82
C ASP A 230 -11.32 -9.16 -41.31
N ASP A 231 -10.32 -9.29 -42.17
CA ASP A 231 -10.46 -9.14 -43.64
C ASP A 231 -11.44 -10.14 -44.28
N ARG A 232 -11.93 -11.13 -43.51
CA ARG A 232 -12.93 -12.13 -43.91
C ARG A 232 -14.30 -11.86 -43.28
N GLY A 233 -14.46 -10.77 -42.52
CA GLY A 233 -15.72 -10.37 -41.88
C GLY A 233 -16.02 -11.10 -40.57
N LEU A 234 -15.03 -11.71 -39.91
CA LEU A 234 -15.19 -12.40 -38.62
C LEU A 234 -14.87 -11.48 -37.44
N LEU A 235 -15.66 -11.59 -36.38
CA LEU A 235 -15.51 -10.80 -35.15
C LEU A 235 -14.22 -11.18 -34.40
N VAL A 236 -13.31 -10.23 -34.18
CA VAL A 236 -12.04 -10.41 -33.44
C VAL A 236 -11.99 -9.44 -32.27
N ALA A 237 -11.66 -9.93 -31.07
CA ALA A 237 -11.45 -9.09 -29.90
C ALA A 237 -10.27 -8.14 -30.11
N VAL A 238 -10.42 -6.87 -29.71
CA VAL A 238 -9.38 -5.85 -29.83
C VAL A 238 -9.04 -5.36 -28.43
N SER A 239 -7.79 -5.54 -28.01
CA SER A 239 -7.27 -4.92 -26.80
C SER A 239 -7.31 -3.41 -26.96
N GLN A 240 -7.90 -2.71 -25.97
CA GLN A 240 -7.96 -1.26 -25.94
C GLN A 240 -7.13 -0.71 -24.80
N TYR A 241 -6.59 0.49 -25.01
CA TYR A 241 -5.67 1.12 -24.09
C TYR A 241 -6.01 2.59 -23.87
N ALA A 242 -5.99 2.98 -22.60
CA ALA A 242 -6.13 4.35 -22.16
C ALA A 242 -4.77 5.03 -22.23
N VAL A 243 -4.74 6.27 -22.71
CA VAL A 243 -3.53 7.06 -22.79
C VAL A 243 -3.64 8.24 -21.83
N THR A 244 -2.62 8.42 -21.00
CA THR A 244 -2.45 9.63 -20.18
C THR A 244 -1.18 10.35 -20.61
N GLN A 245 -1.30 11.58 -21.09
CA GLN A 245 -0.17 12.47 -21.36
C GLN A 245 0.16 13.31 -20.13
N THR A 246 1.44 13.51 -19.86
CA THR A 246 1.96 14.43 -18.84
C THR A 246 2.82 15.49 -19.52
N ILE A 247 2.51 16.76 -19.26
CA ILE A 247 3.20 17.92 -19.85
C ILE A 247 3.93 18.67 -18.74
N TYR A 248 5.17 19.05 -19.04
CA TYR A 248 6.05 19.73 -18.11
C TYR A 248 6.41 21.13 -18.59
N ASP A 249 6.72 22.02 -17.65
CA ASP A 249 7.36 23.29 -17.97
C ASP A 249 8.88 23.14 -18.21
N LYS A 250 9.54 24.27 -18.44
CA LYS A 250 11.00 24.36 -18.65
C LYS A 250 11.82 23.96 -17.42
N LYS A 251 11.23 23.99 -16.22
CA LYS A 251 11.86 23.54 -14.96
C LYS A 251 11.59 22.07 -14.66
N ALA A 252 10.99 21.32 -15.59
CA ALA A 252 10.57 19.93 -15.40
C ALA A 252 9.51 19.73 -14.30
N ARG A 253 8.69 20.74 -14.03
CA ARG A 253 7.51 20.62 -13.17
C ARG A 253 6.30 20.23 -14.01
N LYS A 254 5.51 19.27 -13.54
CA LYS A 254 4.31 18.79 -14.22
C LYS A 254 3.23 19.87 -14.19
N ILE A 255 2.87 20.46 -15.32
CA ILE A 255 1.89 21.57 -15.38
C ILE A 255 0.52 21.13 -15.87
N GLN A 256 0.44 19.98 -16.56
CA GLN A 256 -0.81 19.45 -17.09
C GLN A 256 -0.75 17.94 -17.21
N THR A 257 -1.87 17.26 -16.98
CA THR A 257 -2.08 15.86 -17.38
C THR A 257 -3.37 15.73 -18.16
N ILE A 258 -3.34 15.00 -19.27
CA ILE A 258 -4.48 14.78 -20.15
C ILE A 258 -4.73 13.28 -20.20
N GLY A 259 -5.85 12.83 -19.63
CA GLY A 259 -6.37 11.49 -19.89
C GLY A 259 -7.27 11.55 -21.11
N TYR A 260 -6.89 10.89 -22.20
CA TYR A 260 -7.68 10.87 -23.43
C TYR A 260 -8.88 9.95 -23.27
N ALA A 261 -10.06 10.43 -23.66
CA ALA A 261 -11.29 9.65 -23.60
C ALA A 261 -11.33 8.57 -24.68
N ASP A 262 -10.77 8.87 -25.85
CA ASP A 262 -10.67 7.93 -26.96
C ASP A 262 -9.52 6.95 -26.72
N LEU A 263 -9.86 5.66 -26.79
CA LEU A 263 -8.92 4.57 -26.58
C LEU A 263 -8.17 4.23 -27.86
N ILE A 264 -6.96 3.72 -27.69
CA ILE A 264 -6.15 3.20 -28.81
C ILE A 264 -6.13 1.68 -28.78
N SER A 265 -6.04 1.05 -29.95
CA SER A 265 -5.84 -0.40 -30.08
C SER A 265 -4.38 -0.78 -30.36
N ASP A 266 -3.60 0.12 -30.96
CA ASP A 266 -2.23 -0.14 -31.39
C ASP A 266 -1.19 0.44 -30.40
N ALA A 267 -1.35 0.09 -29.12
CA ALA A 267 -0.53 0.63 -28.03
C ALA A 267 0.96 0.38 -28.21
N LYS A 268 1.34 -0.79 -28.73
CA LYS A 268 2.75 -1.14 -28.95
C LYS A 268 3.41 -0.25 -30.00
N THR A 269 2.73 -0.03 -31.13
CA THR A 269 3.25 0.83 -32.20
C THR A 269 3.36 2.27 -31.73
N ILE A 270 2.32 2.77 -31.05
CA ILE A 270 2.31 4.14 -30.51
C ILE A 270 3.39 4.33 -29.44
N ALA A 271 3.58 3.36 -28.54
CA ALA A 271 4.59 3.43 -27.48
C ALA A 271 6.04 3.48 -27.98
N ASN A 272 6.31 2.98 -29.20
CA ASN A 272 7.63 2.99 -29.81
C ASN A 272 7.95 4.28 -30.56
N LEU A 273 6.99 5.19 -30.72
CA LEU A 273 7.23 6.50 -31.33
C LEU A 273 7.97 7.43 -30.36
N PRO A 274 8.76 8.39 -30.87
CA PRO A 274 9.22 9.53 -30.09
C PRO A 274 8.03 10.25 -29.42
N ALA A 275 8.21 10.70 -28.18
CA ALA A 275 7.12 11.29 -27.38
C ALA A 275 6.45 12.51 -28.06
N ASP A 276 7.21 13.29 -28.82
CA ASP A 276 6.70 14.43 -29.59
C ASP A 276 5.79 14.04 -30.75
N GLN A 277 5.87 12.80 -31.24
CA GLN A 277 5.04 12.28 -32.34
C GLN A 277 3.77 11.55 -31.85
N ILE A 278 3.75 11.08 -30.59
CA ILE A 278 2.61 10.31 -30.06
C ILE A 278 1.33 11.15 -30.05
N ALA A 279 1.40 12.41 -29.65
CA ALA A 279 0.22 13.27 -29.53
C ALA A 279 -0.54 13.46 -30.86
N GLU A 280 0.14 13.29 -32.00
CA GLU A 280 -0.46 13.36 -33.34
C GLU A 280 -1.20 12.07 -33.72
N LYS A 281 -0.96 10.96 -33.01
CA LYS A 281 -1.65 9.68 -33.18
C LYS A 281 -2.88 9.52 -32.29
N LEU A 282 -3.11 10.47 -31.38
CA LEU A 282 -4.22 10.43 -30.45
C LEU A 282 -5.37 11.30 -30.96
N THR A 283 -6.58 10.76 -30.94
CA THR A 283 -7.79 11.55 -31.17
C THR A 283 -8.05 12.41 -29.94
N LYS A 284 -8.15 13.72 -30.13
CA LYS A 284 -8.46 14.67 -29.06
C LYS A 284 -9.97 14.85 -29.01
N ASN A 285 -10.55 14.71 -27.83
CA ASN A 285 -11.96 14.97 -27.59
C ASN A 285 -12.07 15.92 -26.40
N PRO A 286 -11.87 17.24 -26.58
CA PRO A 286 -11.78 18.18 -25.45
C PRO A 286 -13.00 18.22 -24.53
N SER A 287 -14.17 17.75 -24.97
CA SER A 287 -15.38 17.62 -24.15
C SER A 287 -15.41 16.41 -23.23
N LEU A 288 -14.61 15.37 -23.51
CA LEU A 288 -14.55 14.13 -22.73
C LEU A 288 -13.16 13.86 -22.14
N ASP A 289 -12.11 14.44 -22.73
CA ASP A 289 -10.74 14.37 -22.25
C ASP A 289 -10.64 15.00 -20.86
N ARG A 290 -9.94 14.29 -19.96
CA ARG A 290 -9.80 14.70 -18.58
C ARG A 290 -8.50 15.44 -18.37
N VAL A 291 -8.60 16.75 -18.22
CA VAL A 291 -7.43 17.62 -18.11
C VAL A 291 -7.28 18.11 -16.68
N ASN A 292 -6.16 17.80 -16.04
CA ASN A 292 -5.78 18.41 -14.77
C ASN A 292 -4.68 19.43 -15.01
N TYR A 293 -4.71 20.55 -14.28
CA TYR A 293 -3.68 21.58 -14.33
C TYR A 293 -3.02 21.78 -12.97
N PHE A 294 -1.76 22.17 -13.00
CA PHE A 294 -0.95 22.42 -11.80
C PHE A 294 -0.18 23.73 -11.97
N VAL A 295 -0.28 24.63 -11.00
CA VAL A 295 0.41 25.93 -10.99
C VAL A 295 1.30 26.02 -9.78
N TYR A 296 2.53 26.48 -10.00
CA TYR A 296 3.56 26.55 -9.00
C TYR A 296 4.02 27.98 -8.74
N ASP A 297 4.46 28.25 -7.52
CA ASP A 297 5.14 29.51 -7.19
C ASP A 297 6.61 29.51 -7.67
N ALA A 298 7.34 30.57 -7.31
CA ALA A 298 8.75 30.73 -7.67
C ALA A 298 9.69 29.74 -6.92
N ALA A 299 9.23 29.20 -5.78
CA ALA A 299 9.93 28.20 -4.97
C ALA A 299 9.56 26.76 -5.37
N ASP A 300 8.89 26.59 -6.51
CA ASP A 300 8.49 25.30 -7.08
C ASP A 300 7.46 24.52 -6.22
N ARG A 301 6.67 25.24 -5.41
CA ARG A 301 5.58 24.69 -4.59
C ARG A 301 4.24 24.84 -5.31
N LEU A 302 3.39 23.81 -5.23
CA LEU A 302 2.07 23.78 -5.88
C LEU A 302 1.12 24.75 -5.18
N ILE A 303 0.70 25.83 -5.84
CA ILE A 303 -0.21 26.84 -5.28
C ILE A 303 -1.63 26.74 -5.83
N TYR A 304 -1.83 26.12 -6.99
CA TYR A 304 -3.16 25.76 -7.48
C TYR A 304 -3.16 24.42 -8.20
N SER A 305 -4.24 23.67 -8.06
CA SER A 305 -4.62 22.60 -8.98
C SER A 305 -6.04 22.80 -9.49
N VAL A 306 -6.28 22.39 -10.73
CA VAL A 306 -7.59 22.43 -11.36
C VAL A 306 -7.90 21.06 -11.93
N ASP A 307 -9.07 20.51 -11.60
CA ASP A 307 -9.52 19.19 -12.04
C ASP A 307 -10.19 19.25 -13.43
N PRO A 308 -10.59 18.09 -14.01
CA PRO A 308 -11.26 18.04 -15.32
C PRO A 308 -12.58 18.81 -15.40
N GLU A 309 -13.28 18.98 -14.27
CA GLU A 309 -14.52 19.74 -14.12
C GLU A 309 -14.28 21.24 -13.86
N TYR A 310 -13.02 21.67 -13.98
CA TYR A 310 -12.54 23.02 -13.74
C TYR A 310 -12.78 23.54 -12.32
N ALA A 311 -12.98 22.64 -11.35
CA ALA A 311 -12.98 22.99 -9.94
C ALA A 311 -11.56 23.36 -9.51
N VAL A 312 -11.44 24.42 -8.70
CA VAL A 312 -10.16 25.00 -8.34
C VAL A 312 -9.84 24.71 -6.89
N PHE A 313 -8.61 24.22 -6.68
CA PHE A 313 -8.01 24.06 -5.37
C PHE A 313 -6.80 24.99 -5.25
N GLN A 314 -6.75 25.82 -4.22
CA GLN A 314 -5.61 26.68 -3.89
C GLN A 314 -4.90 26.18 -2.64
N TYR A 315 -3.58 26.37 -2.59
CA TYR A 315 -2.73 26.03 -1.45
C TYR A 315 -1.82 27.21 -1.08
N ASP A 316 -1.91 27.65 0.16
CA ASP A 316 -0.98 28.62 0.73
C ASP A 316 0.04 27.91 1.61
N HIS A 317 1.31 28.31 1.48
CA HIS A 317 2.42 27.67 2.17
C HIS A 317 3.15 28.60 3.13
N ASP A 318 3.58 28.08 4.27
CA ASP A 318 4.54 28.76 5.15
C ASP A 318 5.97 28.74 4.57
N ALA A 319 6.93 29.33 5.30
CA ALA A 319 8.33 29.36 4.89
C ALA A 319 9.01 27.97 4.84
N ASN A 320 8.49 27.00 5.60
CA ASN A 320 8.98 25.62 5.61
C ASN A 320 8.36 24.77 4.50
N GLY A 321 7.39 25.30 3.75
CA GLY A 321 6.68 24.63 2.66
C GLY A 321 5.43 23.87 3.10
N ASN A 322 5.02 23.97 4.36
CA ASN A 322 3.79 23.32 4.83
C ASN A 322 2.55 24.06 4.32
N VAL A 323 1.49 23.33 3.97
CA VAL A 323 0.22 23.91 3.50
C VAL A 323 -0.57 24.47 4.69
N THR A 324 -0.51 25.77 4.92
CA THR A 324 -1.21 26.44 6.02
C THR A 324 -2.68 26.70 5.74
N GLN A 325 -3.06 26.75 4.46
CA GLN A 325 -4.43 26.91 4.04
C GLN A 325 -4.67 26.17 2.73
N SER A 326 -5.79 25.47 2.64
CA SER A 326 -6.30 24.93 1.39
C SER A 326 -7.70 25.46 1.14
N VAL A 327 -7.97 25.89 -0.09
CA VAL A 327 -9.27 26.41 -0.50
C VAL A 327 -9.79 25.58 -1.65
N GLU A 328 -10.98 25.03 -1.51
CA GLU A 328 -11.77 24.51 -2.63
C GLU A 328 -12.82 25.58 -2.97
N PHE A 329 -12.70 26.16 -4.16
CA PHE A 329 -13.64 27.19 -4.62
C PHE A 329 -14.96 26.55 -5.00
N ALA A 330 -16.06 27.15 -4.55
CA ALA A 330 -17.40 26.62 -4.83
C ALA A 330 -17.80 26.70 -6.31
N LYS A 331 -17.14 27.60 -7.06
CA LYS A 331 -17.41 27.84 -8.48
C LYS A 331 -16.23 27.38 -9.32
N SER A 332 -16.50 26.51 -10.29
CA SER A 332 -15.55 26.18 -11.35
C SER A 332 -15.23 27.41 -12.20
N ILE A 333 -14.01 27.45 -12.74
CA ILE A 333 -13.62 28.45 -13.72
C ILE A 333 -14.09 28.06 -15.13
N ALA A 334 -14.09 29.02 -16.04
CA ALA A 334 -14.27 28.71 -17.45
C ALA A 334 -13.08 27.91 -17.99
N ALA A 335 -13.33 27.04 -18.97
CA ALA A 335 -12.29 26.29 -19.65
C ALA A 335 -11.18 27.23 -20.18
N PRO A 336 -9.92 27.05 -19.76
CA PRO A 336 -8.84 27.95 -20.14
C PRO A 336 -8.42 27.72 -21.60
N THR A 337 -8.14 28.79 -22.33
CA THR A 337 -7.65 28.71 -23.72
C THR A 337 -6.15 28.39 -23.81
N SER A 338 -5.41 28.59 -22.72
CA SER A 338 -3.98 28.29 -22.61
C SER A 338 -3.57 28.19 -21.13
N TYR A 339 -2.40 27.60 -20.85
CA TYR A 339 -1.85 27.58 -19.50
C TYR A 339 -1.61 29.00 -18.93
N SER A 340 -1.18 29.95 -19.76
CA SER A 340 -1.02 31.35 -19.34
C SER A 340 -2.34 32.04 -19.01
N ALA A 341 -3.41 31.74 -19.75
CA ALA A 341 -4.75 32.27 -19.46
C ALA A 341 -5.30 31.66 -18.15
N LEU A 342 -5.09 30.36 -17.93
CA LEU A 342 -5.40 29.69 -16.67
C LEU A 342 -4.73 30.40 -15.48
N VAL A 343 -3.42 30.60 -15.54
CA VAL A 343 -2.67 31.25 -14.44
C VAL A 343 -3.21 32.65 -14.14
N THR A 344 -3.61 33.39 -15.18
CA THR A 344 -4.24 34.72 -15.01
C THR A 344 -5.59 34.63 -14.30
N LEU A 345 -6.45 33.68 -14.69
CA LEU A 345 -7.75 33.45 -14.05
C LEU A 345 -7.59 33.08 -12.57
N LEU A 346 -6.67 32.16 -12.27
CA LEU A 346 -6.44 31.67 -10.91
C LEU A 346 -5.93 32.76 -9.97
N LYS A 347 -5.02 33.62 -10.44
CA LYS A 347 -4.48 34.74 -9.64
C LYS A 347 -5.52 35.82 -9.31
N ALA A 348 -6.64 35.87 -10.04
CA ALA A 348 -7.73 36.80 -9.77
C ALA A 348 -8.73 36.27 -8.73
N LEU A 349 -8.65 34.99 -8.36
CA LEU A 349 -9.53 34.39 -7.37
C LEU A 349 -9.18 34.87 -5.96
N VAL A 350 -10.21 35.22 -5.20
CA VAL A 350 -10.09 35.61 -3.78
C VAL A 350 -10.96 34.68 -2.96
N PRO A 351 -10.37 33.81 -2.12
CA PRO A 351 -11.12 32.90 -1.24
C PRO A 351 -12.12 33.64 -0.36
N ASN A 352 -13.38 33.18 -0.34
CA ASN A 352 -14.41 33.77 0.52
C ASN A 352 -15.45 32.72 0.95
N VAL A 353 -15.53 32.45 2.26
CA VAL A 353 -16.51 31.53 2.85
C VAL A 353 -17.96 31.91 2.54
N ALA A 354 -18.26 33.20 2.35
CA ALA A 354 -19.61 33.66 2.00
C ALA A 354 -20.03 33.24 0.58
N ASN A 355 -19.07 32.92 -0.29
CA ASN A 355 -19.34 32.38 -1.63
C ASN A 355 -19.56 30.85 -1.61
N GLY A 356 -19.48 30.22 -0.43
CA GLY A 356 -19.51 28.76 -0.29
C GLY A 356 -18.13 28.10 -0.42
N ASP A 357 -17.06 28.88 -0.58
CA ASP A 357 -15.70 28.34 -0.69
C ASP A 357 -15.33 27.59 0.60
N ARG A 358 -14.80 26.38 0.44
CA ARG A 358 -14.40 25.53 1.56
C ARG A 358 -12.96 25.83 1.92
N ILE A 359 -12.77 26.62 2.98
CA ILE A 359 -11.46 27.04 3.46
C ILE A 359 -11.05 26.20 4.67
N ILE A 360 -9.98 25.42 4.53
CA ILE A 360 -9.38 24.65 5.62
C ILE A 360 -8.07 25.30 6.01
N LYS A 361 -7.85 25.54 7.31
CA LYS A 361 -6.61 26.11 7.85
C LYS A 361 -5.87 25.09 8.69
N THR A 362 -4.57 25.03 8.54
CA THR A 362 -3.71 24.08 9.23
C THR A 362 -2.55 24.81 9.88
N SER A 363 -2.30 24.53 11.16
CA SER A 363 -1.13 25.03 11.88
C SER A 363 -0.15 23.91 12.18
N TYR A 364 1.13 24.24 12.14
CA TYR A 364 2.23 23.31 12.33
C TYR A 364 3.11 23.73 13.51
N ASP A 365 3.71 22.76 14.18
CA ASP A 365 4.78 23.03 15.14
C ASP A 365 6.13 23.26 14.44
N HIS A 366 7.16 23.58 15.21
CA HIS A 366 8.52 23.80 14.68
C HIS A 366 9.16 22.55 14.06
N ALA A 367 8.61 21.37 14.30
CA ALA A 367 9.02 20.12 13.66
C ALA A 367 8.22 19.84 12.37
N ASN A 368 7.45 20.82 11.87
CA ASN A 368 6.58 20.73 10.71
C ASN A 368 5.48 19.67 10.85
N ARG A 369 5.01 19.41 12.08
CA ARG A 369 3.92 18.47 12.36
C ARG A 369 2.64 19.24 12.59
N LYS A 370 1.55 18.72 12.04
CA LYS A 370 0.24 19.35 12.07
C LYS A 370 -0.35 19.33 13.48
N VAL A 371 -0.47 20.48 14.16
CA VAL A 371 -0.99 20.54 15.55
C VAL A 371 -2.45 21.00 15.64
N LYS A 372 -2.95 21.67 14.60
CA LYS A 372 -4.32 22.19 14.56
C LYS A 372 -4.86 22.18 13.15
N VAL A 373 -6.11 21.75 12.98
CA VAL A 373 -6.87 21.91 11.74
C VAL A 373 -8.16 22.65 12.07
N THR A 374 -8.50 23.64 11.27
CA THR A 374 -9.82 24.28 11.28
C THR A 374 -10.49 23.98 9.96
N ASP A 375 -11.61 23.27 10.01
CA ASP A 375 -12.36 22.91 8.80
C ASP A 375 -13.15 24.11 8.24
N ALA A 376 -13.80 23.91 7.09
CA ALA A 376 -14.57 24.95 6.40
C ALA A 376 -15.79 25.45 7.19
N LEU A 377 -16.25 24.72 8.21
CA LEU A 377 -17.35 25.11 9.08
C LEU A 377 -16.85 25.81 10.36
N GLY A 378 -15.52 25.97 10.52
CA GLY A 378 -14.90 26.58 11.69
C GLY A 378 -14.66 25.62 12.85
N TYR A 379 -14.94 24.32 12.68
CA TYR A 379 -14.65 23.33 13.70
C TYR A 379 -13.16 23.04 13.78
N VAL A 380 -12.66 22.81 14.99
CA VAL A 380 -11.23 22.70 15.28
C VAL A 380 -10.87 21.32 15.79
N ASP A 381 -9.84 20.73 15.20
CA ASP A 381 -9.19 19.51 15.64
C ASP A 381 -7.77 19.81 16.12
N HIS A 382 -7.36 19.22 17.24
CA HIS A 382 -6.02 19.32 17.81
C HIS A 382 -5.29 17.99 17.79
N TYR A 383 -3.99 18.03 17.51
CA TYR A 383 -3.13 16.84 17.44
C TYR A 383 -1.93 17.02 18.36
N TYR A 384 -1.65 15.98 19.14
CA TYR A 384 -0.54 15.92 20.07
C TYR A 384 0.36 14.76 19.68
N TYR A 385 1.66 14.98 19.86
CA TYR A 385 2.69 14.06 19.38
C TYR A 385 3.66 13.68 20.48
N ASP A 386 4.23 12.49 20.39
CA ASP A 386 5.44 12.15 21.11
C ASP A 386 6.68 12.76 20.43
N ALA A 387 7.87 12.53 21.01
CA ALA A 387 9.13 12.99 20.45
C ALA A 387 9.45 12.40 19.06
N LEU A 388 8.87 11.24 18.72
CA LEU A 388 9.07 10.55 17.45
C LEU A 388 8.05 10.94 16.38
N SER A 389 7.17 11.90 16.69
CA SER A 389 6.12 12.38 15.78
C SER A 389 4.98 11.39 15.56
N HIS A 390 4.79 10.43 16.47
CA HIS A 390 3.56 9.64 16.49
C HIS A 390 2.44 10.41 17.20
N ILE A 391 1.19 10.25 16.73
CA ILE A 391 0.03 10.95 17.30
C ILE A 391 -0.35 10.26 18.61
N THR A 392 -0.01 10.85 19.75
CA THR A 392 -0.41 10.32 21.07
C THR A 392 -1.85 10.67 21.43
N SER A 393 -2.33 11.81 20.92
CA SER A 393 -3.71 12.23 21.14
C SER A 393 -4.26 13.06 19.98
N HIS A 394 -5.54 12.87 19.70
CA HIS A 394 -6.33 13.69 18.79
C HIS A 394 -7.59 14.13 19.53
N GLN A 395 -7.82 15.44 19.56
CA GLN A 395 -9.02 16.02 20.13
C GLN A 395 -9.85 16.63 19.00
N ASP A 396 -11.12 16.23 18.91
CA ASP A 396 -12.02 16.74 17.88
C ASP A 396 -12.70 18.06 18.28
N ARG A 397 -13.59 18.50 17.40
CA ARG A 397 -14.44 19.68 17.57
C ARG A 397 -15.32 19.70 18.81
N ALA A 398 -15.68 18.54 19.35
CA ALA A 398 -16.48 18.39 20.56
C ALA A 398 -15.60 18.30 21.81
N LEU A 399 -14.29 18.54 21.66
CA LEU A 399 -13.24 18.31 22.66
C LEU A 399 -13.14 16.83 23.09
N ALA A 400 -13.76 15.93 22.34
CA ALA A 400 -13.67 14.51 22.58
C ALA A 400 -12.25 14.05 22.23
N THR A 401 -11.62 13.30 23.12
CA THR A 401 -10.20 12.97 23.02
C THR A 401 -10.01 11.49 22.74
N TRP A 402 -9.36 11.19 21.62
CA TRP A 402 -8.80 9.88 21.32
C TRP A 402 -7.34 9.86 21.71
N SER A 403 -6.87 8.75 22.26
CA SER A 403 -5.45 8.54 22.54
C SER A 403 -4.94 7.29 21.83
N GLN A 404 -3.66 7.28 21.49
CA GLN A 404 -3.00 6.15 20.84
C GLN A 404 -1.78 5.71 21.65
N GLY A 405 -1.57 4.39 21.70
CA GLY A 405 -0.37 3.79 22.27
C GLY A 405 0.47 3.12 21.20
N TYR A 406 1.78 3.17 21.36
CA TYR A 406 2.76 2.61 20.43
C TYR A 406 3.69 1.65 21.17
N ASP A 407 4.20 0.64 20.47
CA ASP A 407 5.33 -0.15 20.98
C ASP A 407 6.66 0.60 20.83
N THR A 408 7.72 0.04 21.37
CA THR A 408 9.07 0.61 21.30
C THR A 408 9.64 0.69 19.88
N ALA A 409 9.05 0.00 18.89
CA ALA A 409 9.39 0.15 17.47
C ALA A 409 8.53 1.21 16.75
N GLY A 410 7.67 1.92 17.47
CA GLY A 410 6.79 2.97 16.93
C GLY A 410 5.53 2.43 16.24
N ARG A 411 5.18 1.16 16.43
CA ARG A 411 3.99 0.54 15.80
C ARG A 411 2.79 0.74 16.70
N LEU A 412 1.63 1.06 16.11
CA LEU A 412 0.38 1.32 16.83
C LEU A 412 -0.11 0.04 17.54
N THR A 413 -0.23 0.07 18.87
CA THR A 413 -0.70 -1.06 19.68
C THR A 413 -2.06 -0.82 20.32
N SER A 414 -2.51 0.43 20.44
CA SER A 414 -3.84 0.72 20.97
C SER A 414 -4.41 2.04 20.51
N LYS A 415 -5.74 2.11 20.47
CA LYS A 415 -6.54 3.33 20.34
C LYS A 415 -7.60 3.34 21.43
N THR A 416 -7.70 4.41 22.18
CA THR A 416 -8.71 4.61 23.22
C THR A 416 -9.65 5.72 22.77
N ALA A 417 -10.94 5.43 22.77
CA ALA A 417 -11.98 6.40 22.46
C ALA A 417 -12.29 7.31 23.67
N PRO A 418 -12.93 8.48 23.45
CA PRO A 418 -13.44 9.33 24.52
C PRO A 418 -14.38 8.54 25.45
N LYS A 419 -14.47 8.96 26.72
CA LYS A 419 -15.41 8.37 27.67
C LYS A 419 -16.84 8.65 27.24
N THR A 420 -17.69 7.62 27.23
CA THR A 420 -19.11 7.71 26.95
C THR A 420 -19.92 7.22 28.15
N ASN A 421 -21.13 7.75 28.33
CA ASN A 421 -22.05 7.23 29.34
C ASN A 421 -22.49 5.82 28.94
N VAL A 422 -22.37 4.89 29.89
CA VAL A 422 -22.83 3.51 29.78
C VAL A 422 -23.80 3.27 30.92
N THR A 423 -25.03 2.91 30.57
CA THR A 423 -26.06 2.49 31.52
C THR A 423 -26.07 0.98 31.59
N SER A 424 -25.71 0.41 32.73
CA SER A 424 -25.82 -1.03 32.99
C SER A 424 -27.10 -1.31 33.76
N VAL A 425 -27.86 -2.32 33.32
CA VAL A 425 -29.07 -2.77 34.01
C VAL A 425 -28.81 -4.15 34.61
N THR A 426 -28.91 -4.26 35.93
CA THR A 426 -28.80 -5.52 36.67
C THR A 426 -30.15 -5.90 37.24
N GLN A 427 -30.56 -7.16 37.06
CA GLN A 427 -31.75 -7.69 37.71
C GLN A 427 -31.39 -8.23 39.10
N THR A 428 -32.06 -7.74 40.14
CA THR A 428 -31.93 -8.26 41.51
C THR A 428 -33.32 -8.70 41.99
N GLY A 429 -33.58 -10.01 41.92
CA GLY A 429 -34.92 -10.56 42.15
C GLY A 429 -35.90 -10.16 41.02
N ALA A 430 -37.07 -9.63 41.38
CA ALA A 430 -38.06 -9.14 40.42
C ALA A 430 -37.84 -7.68 39.97
N MET A 431 -36.80 -7.00 40.45
CA MET A 431 -36.54 -5.59 40.15
C MET A 431 -35.33 -5.43 39.22
N LEU A 432 -35.45 -4.49 38.28
CA LEU A 432 -34.34 -4.00 37.47
C LEU A 432 -33.73 -2.78 38.16
N GLN A 433 -32.41 -2.77 38.32
CA GLN A 433 -31.65 -1.61 38.78
C GLN A 433 -30.73 -1.13 37.66
N SER A 434 -30.73 0.18 37.40
CA SER A 434 -29.79 0.80 36.48
C SER A 434 -28.68 1.52 37.23
N SER A 435 -27.48 1.49 36.66
CA SER A 435 -26.35 2.30 37.10
C SER A 435 -25.72 2.96 35.88
N GLU A 436 -25.25 4.20 36.03
CA GLU A 436 -24.56 4.93 34.97
C GLU A 436 -23.08 5.06 35.30
N SER A 437 -22.22 4.88 34.29
CA SER A 437 -20.78 5.05 34.42
C SER A 437 -20.19 5.66 33.15
N LEU A 438 -19.07 6.37 33.28
CA LEU A 438 -18.31 6.87 32.14
C LEU A 438 -17.19 5.88 31.80
N LEU A 439 -17.31 5.19 30.67
CA LEU A 439 -16.32 4.22 30.21
C LEU A 439 -15.69 4.67 28.90
N ALA A 440 -14.38 4.49 28.79
CA ALA A 440 -13.66 4.60 27.52
C ALA A 440 -13.53 3.21 26.92
N THR A 441 -13.79 3.08 25.62
CA THR A 441 -13.55 1.83 24.90
C THR A 441 -12.16 1.83 24.28
N GLN A 442 -11.43 0.73 24.45
CA GLN A 442 -10.10 0.56 23.88
C GLN A 442 -10.12 -0.49 22.77
N THR A 443 -9.48 -0.17 21.65
CA THR A 443 -9.14 -1.12 20.60
C THR A 443 -7.63 -1.40 20.68
N ALA A 444 -7.24 -2.67 20.77
CA ALA A 444 -5.83 -3.08 20.82
C ALA A 444 -5.44 -3.86 19.57
N TYR A 445 -4.17 -3.77 19.20
CA TYR A 445 -3.59 -4.40 18.03
C TYR A 445 -2.41 -5.28 18.42
N THR A 446 -2.37 -6.50 17.89
CA THR A 446 -1.18 -7.36 17.96
C THR A 446 -0.56 -7.41 16.57
N LEU A 447 0.77 -7.30 16.49
CA LEU A 447 1.53 -7.32 15.25
C LEU A 447 2.58 -8.43 15.26
N ASP A 448 2.88 -9.01 14.09
CA ASP A 448 4.07 -9.86 13.89
C ASP A 448 5.35 -8.99 13.73
N ALA A 449 6.55 -9.56 13.55
CA ALA A 449 7.77 -8.75 13.36
C ALA A 449 7.84 -8.08 11.99
N GLN A 450 7.04 -8.51 11.00
CA GLN A 450 6.93 -7.80 9.71
C GLN A 450 6.06 -6.54 9.85
N GLY A 451 5.39 -6.37 10.99
CA GLY A 451 4.46 -5.28 11.22
C GLY A 451 3.07 -5.53 10.65
N ASN A 452 2.73 -6.76 10.25
CA ASN A 452 1.37 -7.10 9.90
C ASN A 452 0.53 -7.24 11.16
N GLN A 453 -0.70 -6.71 11.11
CA GLN A 453 -1.63 -6.74 12.22
C GLN A 453 -2.31 -8.11 12.31
N THR A 454 -1.78 -9.00 13.15
CA THR A 454 -2.27 -10.37 13.33
C THR A 454 -3.53 -10.45 14.17
N GLN A 455 -3.81 -9.44 15.00
CA GLN A 455 -5.00 -9.40 15.85
C GLN A 455 -5.53 -7.97 16.04
N ILE A 456 -6.86 -7.83 16.10
CA ILE A 456 -7.54 -6.66 16.66
C ILE A 456 -8.42 -7.14 17.82
N THR A 457 -8.32 -6.49 18.97
CA THR A 457 -9.24 -6.66 20.08
C THR A 457 -10.03 -5.37 20.32
N TYR A 458 -11.31 -5.38 19.98
CA TYR A 458 -12.25 -4.28 20.26
C TYR A 458 -12.76 -4.35 21.69
N ALA A 459 -13.11 -3.18 22.25
CA ALA A 459 -13.65 -3.02 23.61
C ALA A 459 -12.84 -3.80 24.67
N LYS A 460 -11.51 -3.75 24.55
CA LYS A 460 -10.59 -4.50 25.40
C LYS A 460 -10.85 -4.18 26.88
N GLY A 461 -11.00 -5.24 27.69
CA GLY A 461 -11.26 -5.13 29.12
C GLY A 461 -12.72 -4.88 29.50
N THR A 462 -13.66 -4.85 28.55
CA THR A 462 -15.11 -4.78 28.83
C THR A 462 -15.80 -6.12 28.55
N ALA A 463 -17.07 -6.25 28.95
CA ALA A 463 -17.89 -7.43 28.64
C ALA A 463 -18.14 -7.61 27.12
N ASP A 464 -18.01 -6.54 26.35
CA ASP A 464 -18.21 -6.53 24.90
C ASP A 464 -16.92 -6.78 24.12
N GLN A 465 -15.86 -7.25 24.78
CA GLN A 465 -14.59 -7.54 24.12
C GLN A 465 -14.79 -8.50 22.94
N ARG A 466 -14.27 -8.14 21.76
CA ARG A 466 -14.28 -8.97 20.55
C ARG A 466 -12.89 -9.04 19.96
N THR A 467 -12.51 -10.22 19.47
CA THR A 467 -11.18 -10.44 18.89
C THR A 467 -11.30 -10.96 17.47
N ILE A 468 -10.64 -10.26 16.55
CA ILE A 468 -10.45 -10.67 15.16
C ILE A 468 -8.97 -11.01 14.98
N GLN A 469 -8.68 -12.14 14.35
CA GLN A 469 -7.35 -12.61 14.00
C GLN A 469 -7.18 -12.59 12.48
N PHE A 470 -5.97 -12.32 12.02
CA PHE A 470 -5.60 -12.27 10.62
C PHE A 470 -4.42 -13.19 10.37
N GLN A 471 -4.48 -13.94 9.28
CA GLN A 471 -3.33 -14.58 8.67
C GLN A 471 -3.05 -13.91 7.34
N PHE A 472 -1.77 -13.72 7.02
CA PHE A 472 -1.33 -13.03 5.81
C PHE A 472 -0.54 -13.98 4.91
N ASN A 473 -0.62 -13.73 3.61
CA ASN A 473 0.35 -14.23 2.66
C ASN A 473 1.68 -13.42 2.76
N PRO A 474 2.78 -13.93 2.19
CA PRO A 474 4.08 -13.25 2.05
C PRO A 474 4.11 -11.86 1.42
N HIS A 475 3.08 -11.51 0.66
CA HIS A 475 2.95 -10.18 0.07
C HIS A 475 2.23 -9.22 1.03
N ASN A 476 2.15 -9.59 2.32
CA ASN A 476 1.43 -8.89 3.38
C ASN A 476 -0.05 -8.66 3.03
N LYS A 477 -0.69 -9.64 2.38
CA LYS A 477 -2.14 -9.61 2.09
C LYS A 477 -2.88 -10.65 2.92
N PRO A 478 -4.02 -10.30 3.55
CA PRO A 478 -4.78 -11.23 4.36
C PRO A 478 -5.31 -12.41 3.53
N THR A 479 -5.21 -13.61 4.10
CA THR A 479 -5.67 -14.90 3.52
C THR A 479 -6.73 -15.58 4.38
N LEU A 480 -6.69 -15.36 5.70
CA LEU A 480 -7.69 -15.86 6.62
C LEU A 480 -8.00 -14.78 7.65
N ILE A 481 -9.28 -14.55 7.89
CA ILE A 481 -9.76 -13.70 8.97
C ILE A 481 -10.61 -14.60 9.86
N THR A 482 -10.33 -14.65 11.16
CA THR A 482 -11.15 -15.41 12.10
C THR A 482 -11.61 -14.52 13.26
N GLN A 483 -12.79 -14.80 13.77
CA GLN A 483 -13.31 -14.17 14.98
C GLN A 483 -13.74 -15.27 15.95
N ALA A 484 -13.34 -15.12 17.22
CA ALA A 484 -13.74 -16.03 18.28
C ALA A 484 -15.28 -16.08 18.40
N ALA A 485 -15.80 -17.23 18.81
CA ALA A 485 -17.23 -17.51 18.70
C ALA A 485 -18.09 -16.44 19.41
N VAL A 486 -18.96 -15.81 18.64
CA VAL A 486 -19.90 -14.80 19.12
C VAL A 486 -21.31 -15.40 19.17
N PRO A 487 -22.16 -14.98 20.11
CA PRO A 487 -23.59 -15.27 20.04
C PRO A 487 -24.16 -14.65 18.76
N VAL A 488 -24.64 -15.48 17.85
CA VAL A 488 -25.38 -15.10 16.63
C VAL A 488 -26.79 -15.65 16.73
N ASP A 489 -27.77 -14.96 16.14
CA ASP A 489 -29.17 -15.44 16.14
C ASP A 489 -29.24 -16.87 15.58
N ASP A 490 -29.97 -17.74 16.28
CA ASP A 490 -30.24 -19.13 15.89
C ASP A 490 -31.64 -19.20 15.26
N PRO A 491 -31.75 -19.12 13.92
CA PRO A 491 -33.04 -19.13 13.23
C PRO A 491 -33.76 -20.49 13.30
N THR A 492 -33.12 -21.52 13.84
CA THR A 492 -33.70 -22.86 13.98
C THR A 492 -34.52 -23.04 15.24
N LYS A 493 -34.46 -22.07 16.16
CA LYS A 493 -35.23 -22.06 17.40
C LYS A 493 -36.28 -20.93 17.37
N PRO A 494 -37.48 -21.15 17.93
CA PRO A 494 -38.50 -20.11 18.00
C PRO A 494 -38.01 -18.96 18.89
N ALA A 495 -38.11 -17.73 18.37
CA ALA A 495 -37.87 -16.53 19.17
C ALA A 495 -38.95 -16.42 20.26
N SER A 496 -38.56 -16.02 21.47
CA SER A 496 -39.49 -15.73 22.56
C SER A 496 -39.27 -14.30 23.07
N PHE A 497 -40.28 -13.74 23.71
CA PHE A 497 -40.17 -12.45 24.40
C PHE A 497 -39.13 -12.46 25.55
N ALA A 498 -38.73 -13.63 26.03
CA ALA A 498 -37.79 -13.77 27.15
C ALA A 498 -36.33 -13.91 26.71
N ALA A 499 -36.05 -14.38 25.49
CA ALA A 499 -34.70 -14.52 24.93
C ALA A 499 -34.72 -14.67 23.41
N LEU A 500 -33.79 -14.01 22.73
CA LEU A 500 -33.40 -14.36 21.36
C LEU A 500 -32.57 -15.66 21.43
N PRO A 501 -32.95 -16.71 20.70
CA PRO A 501 -32.13 -17.91 20.64
C PRO A 501 -30.84 -17.55 19.92
N VAL A 502 -29.70 -17.79 20.57
CA VAL A 502 -28.37 -17.55 20.03
C VAL A 502 -27.60 -18.86 19.94
N THR A 503 -26.86 -19.03 18.84
CA THR A 503 -25.84 -20.07 18.67
C THR A 503 -24.46 -19.43 18.74
N VAL A 504 -23.48 -20.16 19.28
CA VAL A 504 -22.10 -19.71 19.40
C VAL A 504 -21.29 -20.42 18.33
N ALA A 505 -20.93 -19.71 17.26
CA ALA A 505 -20.14 -20.26 16.17
C ALA A 505 -18.90 -19.39 15.91
N PRO A 506 -17.71 -19.99 15.69
CA PRO A 506 -16.57 -19.25 15.18
C PRO A 506 -16.87 -18.77 13.77
N VAL A 507 -16.49 -17.54 13.49
CA VAL A 507 -16.67 -16.91 12.18
C VAL A 507 -15.32 -16.92 11.47
N SER A 508 -15.28 -17.38 10.22
CA SER A 508 -14.06 -17.33 9.41
C SER A 508 -14.34 -16.88 7.98
N ILE A 509 -13.49 -16.00 7.45
CA ILE A 509 -13.47 -15.64 6.03
C ILE A 509 -12.16 -16.11 5.42
N GLN A 510 -12.22 -16.99 4.43
CA GLN A 510 -11.04 -17.47 3.68
C GLN A 510 -10.93 -16.74 2.34
N MET A 511 -9.72 -16.45 1.88
CA MET A 511 -9.49 -15.80 0.59
C MET A 511 -8.51 -16.61 -0.28
N VAL A 512 -8.94 -16.98 -1.48
CA VAL A 512 -8.08 -17.56 -2.54
C VAL A 512 -7.76 -16.47 -3.55
N ARG A 513 -6.48 -16.35 -3.91
CA ARG A 513 -6.00 -15.34 -4.87
C ARG A 513 -5.39 -15.98 -6.11
N ASP A 514 -5.41 -15.28 -7.24
CA ASP A 514 -4.71 -15.65 -8.47
C ASP A 514 -3.20 -15.31 -8.40
N PRO A 515 -2.40 -15.67 -9.42
CA PRO A 515 -0.97 -15.33 -9.46
C PRO A 515 -0.67 -13.82 -9.57
N LEU A 516 -1.62 -13.01 -10.00
CA LEU A 516 -1.57 -11.54 -10.03
C LEU A 516 -2.07 -10.92 -8.71
N ASN A 517 -2.35 -11.76 -7.70
CA ASN A 517 -2.79 -11.44 -6.35
C ASN A 517 -4.23 -10.85 -6.25
N ASN A 518 -5.03 -11.01 -7.29
CA ASN A 518 -6.46 -10.74 -7.27
C ASN A 518 -7.20 -11.78 -6.43
N VAL A 519 -8.23 -11.39 -5.69
CA VAL A 519 -9.06 -12.36 -4.95
C VAL A 519 -9.95 -13.08 -5.95
N LEU A 520 -9.81 -14.40 -6.11
CA LEU A 520 -10.66 -15.24 -6.94
C LEU A 520 -11.86 -15.78 -6.19
N VAL A 521 -11.68 -16.10 -4.91
CA VAL A 521 -12.75 -16.68 -4.08
C VAL A 521 -12.63 -16.11 -2.67
N THR A 522 -13.75 -15.66 -2.10
CA THR A 522 -13.89 -15.56 -0.65
C THR A 522 -14.89 -16.59 -0.16
N ILE A 523 -14.59 -17.27 0.94
CA ILE A 523 -15.53 -18.17 1.61
C ILE A 523 -15.97 -17.45 2.87
N ASP A 524 -17.28 -17.22 3.01
CA ASP A 524 -17.84 -16.48 4.16
C ASP A 524 -17.96 -17.34 5.43
N GLU A 525 -18.55 -16.74 6.46
CA GLU A 525 -18.73 -17.32 7.79
C GLU A 525 -19.58 -18.61 7.79
N LEU A 526 -20.42 -18.80 6.76
CA LEU A 526 -21.29 -19.95 6.57
C LEU A 526 -20.70 -20.98 5.59
N GLY A 527 -19.43 -20.81 5.21
CA GLY A 527 -18.77 -21.67 4.24
C GLY A 527 -19.22 -21.44 2.80
N GLN A 528 -19.98 -20.37 2.52
CA GLN A 528 -20.50 -20.08 1.18
C GLN A 528 -19.43 -19.37 0.34
N PRO A 529 -19.10 -19.90 -0.85
CA PRO A 529 -18.14 -19.26 -1.72
C PRO A 529 -18.75 -18.06 -2.47
N LEU A 530 -17.95 -17.02 -2.62
CA LEU A 530 -18.17 -15.87 -3.47
C LEU A 530 -17.00 -15.79 -4.46
N PHE A 531 -17.28 -16.03 -5.73
CA PHE A 531 -16.29 -16.05 -6.80
C PHE A 531 -16.16 -14.67 -7.44
N PHE A 532 -14.96 -14.34 -7.87
CA PHE A 532 -14.64 -13.10 -8.58
C PHE A 532 -13.91 -13.42 -9.88
N VAL A 533 -14.32 -12.73 -10.95
CA VAL A 533 -13.70 -12.81 -12.27
C VAL A 533 -13.23 -11.42 -12.65
N TYR A 534 -12.03 -11.33 -13.21
CA TYR A 534 -11.43 -10.06 -13.63
C TYR A 534 -11.34 -10.00 -15.15
N ASP A 535 -11.40 -8.79 -15.70
CA ASP A 535 -11.15 -8.54 -17.12
C ASP A 535 -9.65 -8.51 -17.45
N ALA A 536 -9.33 -8.35 -18.74
CA ALA A 536 -7.96 -8.29 -19.23
C ALA A 536 -7.15 -7.09 -18.70
N ALA A 537 -7.81 -6.03 -18.19
CA ALA A 537 -7.17 -4.90 -17.52
C ALA A 537 -7.13 -5.05 -16.00
N ASN A 538 -7.44 -6.24 -15.48
CA ASN A 538 -7.40 -6.56 -14.06
C ASN A 538 -8.48 -5.87 -13.22
N ASN A 539 -9.56 -5.36 -13.82
CA ASN A 539 -10.69 -4.85 -13.06
C ASN A 539 -11.66 -6.00 -12.74
N LYS A 540 -12.35 -5.92 -11.59
CA LYS A 540 -13.34 -6.94 -11.19
C LYS A 540 -14.54 -6.87 -12.13
N ARG A 541 -14.74 -7.88 -12.97
CA ARG A 541 -15.82 -7.91 -13.96
C ARG A 541 -17.06 -8.64 -13.47
N PHE A 542 -16.89 -9.80 -12.82
CA PHE A 542 -18.02 -10.55 -12.30
C PHE A 542 -17.80 -10.92 -10.84
N GLN A 543 -18.92 -11.03 -10.12
CA GLN A 543 -19.00 -11.62 -8.80
C GLN A 543 -20.14 -12.62 -8.83
N VAL A 544 -19.86 -13.86 -8.45
CA VAL A 544 -20.83 -14.95 -8.46
C VAL A 544 -20.99 -15.47 -7.04
N THR A 545 -22.18 -15.33 -6.49
CA THR A 545 -22.54 -15.80 -5.15
C THR A 545 -22.79 -17.31 -5.15
N ALA A 546 -22.83 -17.94 -3.98
CA ALA A 546 -23.07 -19.38 -3.83
C ALA A 546 -24.43 -19.83 -4.39
N ASN A 547 -25.45 -18.97 -4.35
CA ASN A 547 -26.75 -19.20 -5.00
C ASN A 547 -26.76 -18.89 -6.51
N ARG A 548 -25.58 -18.71 -7.12
CA ARG A 548 -25.35 -18.43 -8.55
C ARG A 548 -25.92 -17.10 -9.05
N ALA A 549 -26.18 -16.15 -8.15
CA ALA A 549 -26.48 -14.78 -8.58
C ALA A 549 -25.19 -14.14 -9.10
N VAL A 550 -25.30 -13.40 -10.21
CA VAL A 550 -24.16 -12.76 -10.87
C VAL A 550 -24.34 -11.25 -10.79
N THR A 551 -23.34 -10.56 -10.26
CA THR A 551 -23.17 -9.11 -10.43
C THR A 551 -22.08 -8.88 -11.48
N GLU A 552 -22.39 -8.09 -12.50
CA GLU A 552 -21.44 -7.66 -13.52
C GLU A 552 -21.10 -6.19 -13.30
N TRP A 553 -19.81 -5.84 -13.40
CA TRP A 553 -19.35 -4.46 -13.49
C TRP A 553 -18.96 -4.12 -14.91
N GLN A 554 -19.33 -2.91 -15.34
CA GLN A 554 -18.87 -2.33 -16.59
C GLN A 554 -17.97 -1.14 -16.30
N TYR A 555 -16.88 -1.00 -17.06
CA TYR A 555 -15.89 0.05 -16.87
C TYR A 555 -15.87 1.01 -18.06
N ASN A 556 -15.59 2.29 -17.83
CA ASN A 556 -15.36 3.26 -18.90
C ASN A 556 -13.90 3.26 -19.38
N ALA A 557 -13.60 4.11 -20.36
CA ALA A 557 -12.25 4.32 -20.91
C ALA A 557 -11.17 4.71 -19.88
N PHE A 558 -11.58 5.12 -18.67
CA PHE A 558 -10.68 5.49 -17.58
C PHE A 558 -10.59 4.40 -16.49
N ASN A 559 -11.02 3.17 -16.79
CA ASN A 559 -11.10 2.03 -15.86
C ASN A 559 -11.94 2.33 -14.59
N GLN A 560 -12.97 3.18 -14.71
CA GLN A 560 -13.91 3.44 -13.63
C GLN A 560 -15.19 2.64 -13.83
N ALA A 561 -15.69 1.99 -12.77
CA ALA A 561 -16.96 1.29 -12.81
C ALA A 561 -18.12 2.27 -13.05
N ILE A 562 -18.92 2.03 -14.07
CA ILE A 562 -20.06 2.85 -14.49
C ILE A 562 -21.42 2.14 -14.32
N LYS A 563 -21.41 0.82 -14.16
CA LYS A 563 -22.60 0.01 -13.96
C LYS A 563 -22.29 -1.21 -13.12
#